data_AF-A0A562MB04-F1
#
_entry.id   AF-A0A562MB04-F1
#
_cell.length_a   1.000
_cell.length_b   1.000
_cell.length_c   1.000
_cell.angle_alpha   90.00
_cell.angle_beta   90.00
_cell.angle_gamma   90.00
#
_symmetry.space_group_name_H-M   'P 1'
#
loop_
_entity.id
_entity.type
_entity.pdbx_description
1 polymer ?
#
loop_
_entity_poly.entity_id
_entity_poly.type
_entity_poly.pdbx_seq_one_letter_code
_entity_poly.pdbx_strand_id
1 'polypeptide(L)'
;MAKLKMFQGNNPGGNIPNQQGYRNVATGVLNNLAAFRNASTTDRSELLKQYATPAHKIFQQTRSPIQDVEISKNNCKISIYNDERKKPAVNFGKHKMVLPEMQTGDPPLDSNYLAPYVQAIVALYGATGGGTPAQVTAACEFLFGIMLLTRCR
;
A
#
# COMPACT_ATOMS: atom_id res chain seq x y z
N MET A 1 5.03 6.59 14.12
CA MET A 1 4.83 5.84 12.87
C MET A 1 6.19 5.68 12.23
N ALA A 2 6.64 4.43 12.10
CA ALA A 2 7.86 4.10 11.38
C ALA A 2 7.59 4.20 9.87
N LYS A 3 8.58 4.66 9.09
CA LYS A 3 8.46 4.70 7.63
C LYS A 3 8.88 3.34 7.10
N LEU A 4 7.97 2.62 6.45
CA LEU A 4 8.36 1.46 5.67
C LEU A 4 8.83 1.90 4.28
N LYS A 5 9.88 1.24 3.81
CA LYS A 5 10.44 1.42 2.47
C LYS A 5 10.63 0.06 1.83
N MET A 6 10.53 0.02 0.51
CA MET A 6 10.84 -1.18 -0.26
C MET A 6 11.97 -0.89 -1.24
N PHE A 7 12.99 -1.74 -1.24
CA PHE A 7 14.17 -1.55 -2.07
C PHE A 7 14.33 -2.69 -3.09
N GLN A 8 14.93 -2.35 -4.23
CA GLN A 8 15.30 -3.33 -5.25
C GLN A 8 16.55 -4.10 -4.84
N GLY A 9 16.62 -5.38 -5.18
CA GLY A 9 17.83 -6.18 -5.00
C GLY A 9 18.23 -6.30 -3.53
N ASN A 10 17.27 -6.11 -2.62
CA ASN A 10 17.47 -6.21 -1.18
C ASN A 10 18.52 -5.25 -0.62
N ASN A 11 18.78 -4.13 -1.30
CA ASN A 11 19.80 -3.16 -0.92
C ASN A 11 19.18 -1.95 -0.17
N PRO A 12 19.21 -1.92 1.17
CA PRO A 12 18.70 -0.79 1.95
C PRO A 12 19.56 0.48 1.85
N GLY A 13 20.77 0.40 1.28
CA GLY A 13 21.62 1.56 1.01
C GLY A 13 21.24 2.31 -0.27
N GLY A 14 20.30 1.79 -1.07
CA GLY A 14 19.81 2.46 -2.27
C GLY A 14 18.76 3.53 -1.93
N ASN A 15 18.91 4.75 -2.46
CA ASN A 15 17.98 5.86 -2.17
C ASN A 15 16.60 5.76 -2.87
N ILE A 16 16.31 4.68 -3.60
CA ILE A 16 15.14 4.60 -4.49
C ILE A 16 14.15 3.54 -3.99
N PRO A 17 12.94 3.95 -3.55
CA PRO A 17 11.83 3.03 -3.33
C PRO A 17 11.45 2.31 -4.63
N ASN A 18 11.40 0.97 -4.63
CA ASN A 18 11.13 0.18 -5.84
C ASN A 18 9.64 0.12 -6.17
N GLN A 19 9.24 0.73 -7.29
CA GLN A 19 7.86 0.80 -7.78
C GLN A 19 7.22 -0.58 -7.99
N GLN A 20 7.95 -1.53 -8.58
CA GLN A 20 7.45 -2.87 -8.87
C GLN A 20 7.14 -3.65 -7.58
N GLY A 21 7.95 -3.51 -6.54
CA GLY A 21 7.74 -4.13 -5.26
C GLY A 21 6.45 -3.63 -4.58
N TYR A 22 6.20 -2.32 -4.61
CA TYR A 22 4.92 -1.77 -4.10
C TYR A 22 3.72 -2.34 -4.84
N ARG A 23 3.82 -2.48 -6.17
CA ARG A 23 2.77 -3.09 -7.00
C ARG A 23 2.58 -4.57 -6.67
N ASN A 24 3.65 -5.35 -6.55
CA ASN A 24 3.57 -6.77 -6.20
C ASN A 24 2.85 -6.97 -4.85
N VAL A 25 3.19 -6.13 -3.86
CA VAL A 25 2.51 -6.13 -2.56
C VAL A 25 1.03 -5.80 -2.71
N ALA A 26 0.69 -4.77 -3.49
CA ALA A 26 -0.70 -4.40 -3.74
C ALA A 26 -1.47 -5.55 -4.38
N THR A 27 -0.96 -6.13 -5.48
CA THR A 27 -1.58 -7.26 -6.18
C THR A 27 -1.74 -8.47 -5.26
N GLY A 28 -0.72 -8.81 -4.47
CA GLY A 28 -0.79 -9.93 -3.53
C GLY A 28 -1.85 -9.74 -2.45
N VAL A 29 -1.98 -8.53 -1.91
CA VAL A 29 -3.03 -8.19 -0.94
C VAL A 29 -4.41 -8.21 -1.59
N LEU A 30 -4.58 -7.67 -2.79
CA LEU A 30 -5.88 -7.68 -3.48
C LEU A 30 -6.33 -9.10 -3.81
N ASN A 31 -5.41 -9.95 -4.30
CA ASN A 31 -5.69 -11.35 -4.62
C ASN A 31 -5.98 -12.22 -3.39
N ASN A 32 -5.46 -11.84 -2.21
CA ASN A 32 -5.64 -12.59 -0.97
C ASN A 32 -6.19 -11.72 0.18
N LEU A 33 -7.15 -10.85 -0.16
CA LEU A 33 -7.65 -9.83 0.76
C LEU A 33 -8.27 -10.43 2.02
N ALA A 34 -9.02 -11.54 1.88
CA ALA A 34 -9.67 -12.20 3.00
C ALA A 34 -8.65 -12.72 4.03
N ALA A 35 -7.62 -13.45 3.58
CA ALA A 35 -6.57 -13.92 4.50
C ALA A 35 -5.79 -12.75 5.10
N PHE A 36 -5.48 -11.72 4.32
CA PHE A 36 -4.76 -10.54 4.81
C PHE A 36 -5.55 -9.77 5.88
N ARG A 37 -6.87 -9.59 5.69
CA ARG A 37 -7.75 -8.95 6.68
C ARG A 37 -7.91 -9.80 7.94
N ASN A 38 -8.04 -11.11 7.80
CA ASN A 38 -8.27 -12.02 8.94
C ASN A 38 -6.99 -12.37 9.71
N ALA A 39 -5.81 -12.16 9.13
CA ALA A 39 -4.53 -12.35 9.80
C ALA A 39 -4.36 -11.38 10.98
N SER A 40 -3.61 -11.81 12.00
CA SER A 40 -3.25 -10.96 13.15
C SER A 40 -2.41 -9.75 12.69
N THR A 41 -2.35 -8.70 13.51
CA THR A 41 -1.57 -7.50 13.16
C THR A 41 -0.08 -7.78 12.94
N THR A 42 0.46 -8.84 13.55
CA THR A 42 1.85 -9.27 13.38
C THR A 42 2.03 -10.24 12.20
N ASP A 43 1.05 -11.09 11.91
CA ASP A 43 1.16 -12.02 10.76
C ASP A 43 1.03 -11.30 9.42
N ARG A 44 0.31 -10.18 9.39
CA ARG A 44 0.23 -9.32 8.21
C ARG A 44 1.60 -8.87 7.70
N SER A 45 2.61 -8.67 8.57
CA SER A 45 3.94 -8.28 8.09
C SER A 45 4.64 -9.42 7.35
N GLU A 46 4.41 -10.67 7.75
CA GLU A 46 4.94 -11.83 7.03
C GLU A 46 4.23 -12.00 5.68
N LEU A 47 2.91 -11.80 5.63
CA LEU A 47 2.16 -11.81 4.37
C LEU A 47 2.68 -10.73 3.41
N LEU A 48 2.92 -9.50 3.88
CA LEU A 48 3.48 -8.44 3.04
C LEU A 48 4.86 -8.82 2.45
N LYS A 49 5.71 -9.49 3.23
CA LYS A 49 7.02 -9.98 2.73
C LYS A 49 6.86 -11.03 1.64
N GLN A 50 5.93 -11.96 1.81
CA GLN A 50 5.63 -12.98 0.80
C GLN A 50 5.17 -12.32 -0.51
N TYR A 51 4.35 -11.27 -0.44
CA TYR A 51 3.85 -10.58 -1.62
C TYR A 51 4.89 -9.68 -2.30
N ALA A 52 5.91 -9.19 -1.58
CA ALA A 52 6.96 -8.35 -2.17
C ALA A 52 7.87 -9.09 -3.17
N THR A 53 7.87 -10.44 -3.13
CA THR A 53 8.76 -11.37 -3.87
C THR A 53 10.21 -11.36 -3.38
N PRO A 54 11.02 -12.41 -3.62
CA PRO A 54 12.39 -12.51 -3.07
C PRO A 54 13.36 -11.41 -3.53
N ALA A 55 13.04 -10.73 -4.64
CA ALA A 55 13.83 -9.64 -5.21
C ALA A 55 13.61 -8.29 -4.50
N HIS A 56 12.56 -8.17 -3.68
CA HIS A 56 12.23 -6.95 -2.97
C HIS A 56 11.98 -7.24 -1.49
N LYS A 57 12.67 -6.49 -0.63
CA LYS A 57 12.47 -6.57 0.81
C LYS A 57 11.87 -5.28 1.33
N ILE A 58 11.03 -5.44 2.35
CA ILE A 58 10.38 -4.33 3.05
C ILE A 58 11.19 -4.08 4.33
N PHE A 59 11.59 -2.83 4.50
CA PHE A 59 12.37 -2.37 5.64
C PHE A 59 11.60 -1.31 6.41
N GLN A 60 11.80 -1.31 7.72
CA GLN A 60 11.34 -0.30 8.65
C GLN A 60 12.52 0.56 9.08
N GLN A 61 12.37 1.88 8.94
CA GLN A 61 13.33 2.82 9.47
C GLN A 61 13.14 2.98 10.99
N THR A 62 14.12 2.54 11.77
CA THR A 62 14.19 2.73 13.24
C THR A 62 14.67 4.15 13.57
N ARG A 63 14.44 4.61 14.82
CA ARG A 63 14.79 5.99 15.22
C ARG A 63 16.04 6.10 16.12
N SER A 64 16.50 5.02 16.75
CA SER A 64 17.65 5.06 17.66
C SER A 64 18.32 3.67 17.79
N PRO A 65 19.43 3.39 17.07
CA PRO A 65 20.00 4.17 15.97
C PRO A 65 19.07 4.22 14.74
N ILE A 66 19.29 5.16 13.83
CA ILE A 66 18.59 5.19 12.55
C ILE A 66 19.18 4.08 11.68
N GLN A 67 18.42 3.01 11.48
CA GLN A 67 18.77 1.88 10.64
C GLN A 67 17.52 1.41 9.89
N ASP A 68 17.71 0.85 8.70
CA ASP A 68 16.65 0.18 7.96
C ASP A 68 16.73 -1.32 8.29
N VAL A 69 15.73 -1.81 9.03
CA VAL A 69 15.65 -3.22 9.47
C VAL A 69 14.54 -3.90 8.70
N GLU A 70 14.78 -5.10 8.16
CA GLU A 70 13.74 -5.87 7.48
C GLU A 70 12.55 -6.11 8.40
N ILE A 71 11.33 -5.94 7.90
CA ILE A 71 10.14 -6.18 8.71
C ILE A 71 10.01 -7.67 9.05
N SER A 72 9.34 -7.94 10.15
CA SER A 72 8.97 -9.25 10.65
C SER A 72 7.82 -9.11 11.63
N LYS A 73 7.18 -10.23 11.96
CA LYS A 73 6.16 -10.31 13.02
C LYS A 73 6.63 -9.77 14.38
N ASN A 74 7.94 -9.70 14.60
CA ASN A 74 8.54 -9.27 15.87
C ASN A 74 8.79 -7.76 15.96
N ASN A 75 8.90 -7.06 14.83
CA ASN A 75 9.28 -5.63 14.81
C ASN A 75 8.29 -4.70 14.09
N CYS A 76 7.35 -5.23 13.30
CA CYS A 76 6.32 -4.43 12.63
C CYS A 76 4.92 -5.00 12.88
N LYS A 77 3.99 -4.11 13.28
CA LYS A 77 2.57 -4.42 13.39
C LYS A 77 1.79 -3.63 12.35
N ILE A 78 0.99 -4.32 11.54
CA ILE A 78 0.17 -3.71 10.50
C ILE A 78 -1.29 -3.76 10.92
N SER A 79 -1.82 -2.57 11.20
CA SER A 79 -3.22 -2.38 11.56
C SER A 79 -4.01 -1.85 10.37
N ILE A 80 -5.06 -2.59 10.01
CA ILE A 80 -6.06 -2.14 9.04
C ILE A 80 -7.24 -1.60 9.84
N TYR A 81 -7.51 -0.31 9.66
CA TYR A 81 -8.71 0.32 10.17
C TYR A 81 -9.58 0.70 8.98
N ASN A 82 -10.87 0.34 9.07
CA ASN A 82 -11.90 0.90 8.20
C ASN A 82 -11.94 2.42 8.46
N ASP A 83 -12.01 3.23 7.41
CA ASP A 83 -12.14 4.67 7.59
C ASP A 83 -13.61 5.06 7.75
N GLU A 84 -14.04 5.18 9.00
CA GLU A 84 -15.41 5.59 9.36
C GLU A 84 -15.77 7.01 8.86
N ARG A 85 -14.80 7.79 8.37
CA ARG A 85 -15.01 9.15 7.83
C ARG A 85 -15.54 9.16 6.39
N LYS A 86 -15.61 7.99 5.72
CA LYS A 86 -16.13 7.84 4.36
C LYS A 86 -17.43 7.04 4.30
N LYS A 87 -18.21 7.03 5.38
CA LYS A 87 -19.60 6.58 5.32
C LYS A 87 -20.34 7.41 4.27
N PRO A 88 -21.26 6.84 3.47
CA PRO A 88 -21.95 7.53 2.38
C PRO A 88 -22.59 8.88 2.77
N ALA A 89 -22.91 9.06 4.04
CA ALA A 89 -23.56 10.25 4.59
C ALA A 89 -22.60 11.37 5.05
N VAL A 90 -21.28 11.22 4.94
CA VAL A 90 -20.32 12.15 5.57
C VAL A 90 -19.43 12.83 4.52
N ASN A 91 -19.69 14.11 4.26
CA ASN A 91 -18.87 14.96 3.40
C ASN A 91 -17.72 15.61 4.19
N PHE A 92 -16.54 14.99 4.20
CA PHE A 92 -15.30 15.68 4.57
C PHE A 92 -14.33 15.72 3.38
N GLY A 93 -14.09 16.95 2.89
CA GLY A 93 -13.01 17.27 1.96
C GLY A 93 -11.65 17.19 2.63
N LYS A 94 -11.11 15.97 2.76
CA LYS A 94 -9.67 15.69 2.83
C LYS A 94 -9.45 14.38 2.10
N HIS A 95 -8.73 14.42 0.98
CA HIS A 95 -8.33 13.24 0.18
C HIS A 95 -7.36 12.36 0.98
N LYS A 96 -7.86 11.65 1.99
CA LYS A 96 -7.13 10.58 2.68
C LYS A 96 -7.32 9.30 1.87
N MET A 97 -6.23 8.73 1.38
CA MET A 97 -6.25 7.39 0.77
C MET A 97 -6.44 6.36 1.90
N VAL A 98 -7.55 5.63 1.83
CA VAL A 98 -7.97 4.64 2.81
C VAL A 98 -8.65 3.50 2.10
N LEU A 99 -8.57 2.30 2.69
CA LEU A 99 -9.30 1.14 2.19
C LEU A 99 -10.81 1.41 2.27
N PRO A 100 -11.56 1.17 1.18
CA PRO A 100 -13.02 1.23 1.21
C PRO A 100 -13.59 0.29 2.27
N GLU A 101 -14.69 0.71 2.89
CA GLU A 101 -15.50 -0.20 3.70
C GLU A 101 -16.16 -1.21 2.76
N MET A 102 -15.96 -2.50 3.04
CA MET A 102 -16.51 -3.61 2.24
C MET A 102 -17.63 -4.26 3.05
N GLN A 103 -18.83 -4.26 2.50
CA GLN A 103 -20.01 -4.94 3.04
C GLN A 103 -20.12 -6.38 2.52
N THR A 104 -20.94 -7.18 3.18
CA THR A 104 -21.25 -8.55 2.75
C THR A 104 -21.97 -8.49 1.40
N GLY A 105 -21.37 -9.08 0.36
CA GLY A 105 -21.92 -9.09 -1.00
C GLY A 105 -21.31 -8.07 -1.94
N ASP A 106 -20.45 -7.16 -1.45
CA ASP A 106 -19.70 -6.25 -2.31
C ASP A 106 -18.73 -7.03 -3.21
N PRO A 107 -18.47 -6.52 -4.45
CA PRO A 107 -17.45 -7.10 -5.31
C PRO A 107 -16.08 -7.03 -4.63
N PRO A 108 -15.14 -7.95 -4.93
CA PRO A 108 -13.79 -7.91 -4.38
C PRO A 108 -13.13 -6.55 -4.55
N LEU A 109 -12.41 -6.09 -3.53
CA LEU A 109 -11.69 -4.82 -3.60
C LEU A 109 -10.68 -4.87 -4.74
N ASP A 110 -10.74 -3.91 -5.66
CA ASP A 110 -9.75 -3.69 -6.70
C ASP A 110 -8.91 -2.44 -6.39
N SER A 111 -7.88 -2.15 -7.19
CA SER A 111 -7.11 -0.90 -7.06
C SER A 111 -7.78 0.27 -7.79
N ASN A 112 -8.82 0.04 -8.60
CA ASN A 112 -9.43 1.06 -9.46
C ASN A 112 -10.19 2.13 -8.69
N TYR A 113 -10.58 1.90 -7.44
CA TYR A 113 -11.12 2.98 -6.58
C TYR A 113 -10.11 4.14 -6.38
N LEU A 114 -8.82 3.92 -6.66
CA LEU A 114 -7.79 4.95 -6.65
C LEU A 114 -7.67 5.70 -7.98
N ALA A 115 -8.35 5.28 -9.05
CA ALA A 115 -8.27 5.90 -10.37
C ALA A 115 -8.60 7.41 -10.34
N PRO A 116 -9.60 7.90 -9.59
CA PRO A 116 -9.84 9.34 -9.46
C PRO A 116 -8.66 10.12 -8.84
N TYR A 117 -7.89 9.50 -7.93
CA TYR A 117 -6.72 10.13 -7.31
C TYR A 117 -5.54 10.19 -8.29
N VAL A 118 -5.31 9.11 -9.04
CA VAL A 118 -4.30 9.09 -10.11
C VAL A 118 -4.64 10.12 -11.18
N GLN A 119 -5.89 10.17 -11.64
CA GLN A 119 -6.35 11.13 -12.64
C GLN A 119 -6.21 12.58 -12.16
N ALA A 120 -6.55 12.87 -10.90
CA ALA A 120 -6.34 14.21 -10.32
C ALA A 120 -4.86 14.61 -10.28
N ILE A 121 -3.95 13.68 -9.93
CA ILE A 121 -2.50 13.93 -9.96
C ILE A 121 -2.04 14.17 -11.39
N VAL A 122 -2.42 13.31 -12.33
CA VAL A 122 -2.05 13.45 -13.74
C VAL A 122 -2.56 14.76 -14.35
N ALA A 123 -3.79 15.17 -14.01
CA ALA A 123 -4.37 16.44 -14.42
C ALA A 123 -3.63 17.66 -13.83
N LEU A 124 -3.13 17.56 -12.60
CA LEU A 124 -2.35 18.61 -11.94
C LEU A 124 -0.90 18.74 -12.48
N TYR A 125 -0.31 17.63 -12.92
CA TYR A 125 1.09 17.58 -13.40
C TYR A 125 1.24 17.46 -14.93
N GLY A 126 0.16 17.66 -15.69
CA GLY A 126 0.24 18.06 -17.10
C GLY A 126 0.44 16.95 -18.14
N ALA A 127 0.14 15.68 -17.85
CA ALA A 127 0.08 14.70 -18.94
C ALA A 127 -1.27 14.82 -19.67
N THR A 128 -1.28 15.63 -20.73
CA THR A 128 -2.37 15.74 -21.71
C THR A 128 -2.62 14.37 -22.34
N GLY A 129 -3.57 13.61 -21.79
CA GLY A 129 -3.99 12.33 -22.35
C GLY A 129 -4.61 11.39 -21.33
N GLY A 130 -4.29 11.53 -20.04
CA GLY A 130 -4.55 10.45 -19.08
C GLY A 130 -3.72 9.21 -19.46
N GLY A 131 -3.10 8.55 -18.48
CA GLY A 131 -2.38 7.31 -18.80
C GLY A 131 -3.28 6.30 -19.51
N THR A 132 -2.71 5.40 -20.32
CA THR A 132 -3.45 4.23 -20.82
C THR A 132 -4.07 3.47 -19.64
N PRO A 133 -5.14 2.67 -19.84
CA PRO A 133 -5.74 1.91 -18.74
C PRO A 133 -4.72 1.10 -17.94
N ALA A 134 -3.74 0.48 -18.61
CA ALA A 134 -2.65 -0.24 -17.96
C ALA A 134 -1.73 0.65 -17.11
N GLN A 135 -1.43 1.87 -17.58
CA GLN A 135 -0.65 2.85 -16.81
C GLN A 135 -1.43 3.35 -15.59
N VAL A 136 -2.73 3.56 -15.72
CA VAL A 136 -3.60 3.95 -14.59
C VAL A 136 -3.67 2.83 -13.56
N THR A 137 -3.90 1.57 -13.97
CA THR A 137 -3.89 0.42 -13.07
C THR A 137 -2.55 0.29 -12.35
N ALA A 138 -1.42 0.40 -13.06
CA ALA A 138 -0.09 0.32 -12.46
C ALA A 138 0.15 1.44 -11.42
N ALA A 139 -0.31 2.67 -11.71
CA ALA A 139 -0.24 3.78 -10.77
C ALA A 139 -1.14 3.56 -9.55
N CYS A 140 -2.35 3.04 -9.74
CA CYS A 140 -3.26 2.68 -8.65
C CYS A 140 -2.66 1.61 -7.74
N GLU A 141 -2.10 0.54 -8.31
CA GLU A 141 -1.39 -0.51 -7.56
C GLU A 141 -0.21 0.05 -6.76
N PHE A 142 0.58 0.93 -7.37
CA PHE A 142 1.71 1.59 -6.70
C PHE A 142 1.25 2.44 -5.50
N LEU A 143 0.24 3.30 -5.70
CA LEU A 143 -0.33 4.13 -4.62
C LEU A 143 -0.94 3.29 -3.51
N PHE A 144 -1.62 2.20 -3.87
CA PHE A 144 -2.18 1.25 -2.90
C PHE A 144 -1.09 0.60 -2.05
N GLY A 145 -0.01 0.13 -2.70
CA GLY A 145 1.15 -0.45 -2.02
C GLY A 145 1.80 0.53 -1.04
N ILE A 146 2.00 1.79 -1.45
CA ILE A 146 2.52 2.84 -0.56
C ILE A 146 1.57 3.05 0.62
N MET A 147 0.26 3.20 0.37
CA MET A 147 -0.73 3.41 1.42
C MET A 147 -0.66 2.30 2.48
N LEU A 148 -0.59 1.03 2.06
CA LEU A 148 -0.48 -0.10 2.98
C LEU A 148 0.80 -0.04 3.82
N LEU A 149 1.93 0.25 3.19
CA LEU A 149 3.24 0.24 3.85
C LEU A 149 3.46 1.44 4.79
N THR A 150 2.75 2.55 4.58
CA THR A 150 2.77 3.66 5.54
C THR A 150 1.97 3.42 6.84
N ARG A 151 1.24 2.29 6.95
CA ARG A 151 0.42 1.96 8.14
C ARG A 151 1.12 1.12 9.22
N CYS A 152 2.41 0.81 9.09
CA CYS A 152 3.15 0.14 10.17
C CYS A 152 3.33 1.08 11.38
N ARG A 153 2.90 0.62 12.56
CA ARG A 153 3.02 1.35 13.82
C ARG A 153 4.05 0.69 14.73
#